data_AF-A0A7V5IED8-F1
#
_entry.id   AF-A0A7V5IED8-F1
#
_cell.length_a   1.000
_cell.length_b   1.000
_cell.length_c   1.000
_cell.angle_alpha   90.00
_cell.angle_beta   90.00
_cell.angle_gamma   90.00
#
_symmetry.space_group_name_H-M   'P 1'
#
loop_
_entity.id
_entity.type
_entity.pdbx_description
1 polymer ?
#
loop_
_entity_poly.entity_id
_entity_poly.type
_entity_poly.pdbx_seq_one_letter_code
_entity_poly.pdbx_strand_id
1 'polypeptide(L)'
;AELGYGEVDVIGWRGVVGPPNLPEEIIKKWTAAMEKVCHDKGWIDTIVKLGDLPGFLGPKEFKDFVASQYNEAKKLAETLGIRK
;
A
#
# COMPACT_ATOMS: atom_id res chain seq x y z
N ALA A 1 16.24 9.86 -18.04
CA ALA A 1 15.06 10.71 -17.83
C ALA A 1 14.81 11.45 -19.13
N GLU A 2 13.92 10.94 -19.98
CA GLU A 2 13.87 11.33 -21.42
C GLU A 2 12.47 11.75 -21.91
N LEU A 3 11.49 11.96 -21.01
CA LEU A 3 10.10 12.30 -21.41
C LEU A 3 9.51 13.53 -20.69
N GLY A 4 10.28 14.29 -19.93
CA GLY A 4 9.79 15.53 -19.30
C GLY A 4 8.78 15.36 -18.15
N TYR A 5 8.40 14.12 -17.79
CA TYR A 5 7.53 13.81 -16.65
C TYR A 5 8.32 13.60 -15.34
N GLY A 6 9.21 14.54 -15.00
CA GLY A 6 10.12 14.40 -13.85
C GLY A 6 9.43 14.19 -12.49
N GLU A 7 8.12 14.41 -12.40
CA GLU A 7 7.32 14.35 -11.17
C GLU A 7 6.33 13.16 -11.11
N VAL A 8 6.25 12.32 -12.14
CA VAL A 8 5.29 11.20 -12.17
C VAL A 8 5.96 9.92 -11.69
N ASP A 9 5.81 9.64 -10.39
CA ASP A 9 6.16 8.35 -9.77
C ASP A 9 4.88 7.70 -9.22
N VAL A 10 4.36 6.70 -9.95
CA VAL A 10 3.12 5.98 -9.57
C VAL A 10 3.48 4.55 -9.23
N ILE A 11 3.59 4.27 -7.94
CA ILE A 11 3.83 2.92 -7.42
C ILE A 11 2.53 2.36 -6.86
N GLY A 12 2.07 1.24 -7.42
CA GLY A 12 0.93 0.50 -6.91
C GLY A 12 1.27 -0.22 -5.60
N TRP A 13 0.29 -0.34 -4.71
CA TRP A 13 0.43 -1.02 -3.43
C TRP A 13 -0.70 -2.03 -3.22
N ARG A 14 -0.44 -3.01 -2.36
CA ARG A 14 -1.41 -4.04 -1.96
C ARG A 14 -1.48 -4.08 -0.44
N GLY A 15 -2.64 -4.42 0.11
CA GLY A 15 -2.79 -4.62 1.55
C GLY A 15 -4.12 -5.25 1.92
N VAL A 16 -4.25 -5.60 3.21
CA VAL A 16 -5.40 -6.29 3.78
C VAL A 16 -6.15 -5.32 4.69
N VAL A 17 -7.47 -5.21 4.49
CA VAL A 17 -8.37 -4.40 5.31
C VAL A 17 -9.50 -5.26 5.85
N GLY A 18 -9.92 -4.99 7.09
CA GLY A 18 -11.02 -5.67 7.75
C GLY A 18 -12.22 -4.74 7.98
N PRO A 19 -13.39 -5.29 8.34
CA PRO A 19 -14.54 -4.49 8.75
C PRO A 19 -14.25 -3.66 10.02
N PRO A 20 -15.02 -2.59 10.27
CA PRO A 20 -14.88 -1.81 11.50
C PRO A 20 -15.13 -2.68 12.74
N ASN A 21 -14.50 -2.31 13.85
CA ASN A 21 -14.62 -2.98 15.16
C ASN A 21 -14.19 -4.46 15.16
N LEU A 22 -13.24 -4.83 14.31
CA LEU A 22 -12.64 -6.15 14.35
C LEU A 22 -11.97 -6.42 15.71
N PRO A 23 -12.15 -7.59 16.34
CA PRO A 23 -11.49 -7.91 17.60
C PRO A 23 -9.96 -7.83 17.49
N GLU A 24 -9.31 -7.32 18.53
CA GLU A 24 -7.85 -7.07 18.55
C GLU A 24 -7.04 -8.35 18.26
N GLU A 25 -7.52 -9.50 18.74
CA GLU A 25 -6.90 -10.80 18.50
C GLU A 25 -6.88 -11.19 17.00
N ILE A 26 -7.89 -10.80 16.23
CA ILE A 26 -7.97 -11.05 14.80
C ILE A 26 -7.01 -10.11 14.07
N ILE A 27 -6.96 -8.84 14.49
CA ILE A 27 -5.99 -7.87 13.97
C ILE A 27 -4.56 -8.38 14.18
N LYS A 28 -4.24 -8.86 15.40
CA LYS A 28 -2.93 -9.43 15.73
C LYS A 28 -2.59 -10.64 14.86
N LYS A 29 -3.53 -11.57 14.68
CA LYS A 29 -3.32 -12.76 13.82
C LYS A 29 -2.99 -12.38 12.38
N TRP A 30 -3.73 -11.45 11.80
CA TRP A 30 -3.48 -10.99 10.43
C TRP A 30 -2.17 -10.21 10.31
N THR A 31 -1.87 -9.34 11.27
CA THR A 31 -0.62 -8.59 11.30
C THR A 31 0.58 -9.54 11.30
N ALA A 32 0.58 -10.54 12.18
CA ALA A 32 1.64 -11.53 12.26
C ALA A 32 1.74 -12.40 11.00
N ALA A 33 0.60 -12.74 10.37
CA ALA A 33 0.62 -13.48 9.10
C ALA A 33 1.24 -12.66 7.97
N MET A 34 0.93 -11.37 7.89
CA MET A 34 1.45 -10.49 6.85
C MET A 34 2.91 -10.17 7.03
N GLU A 35 3.35 -9.93 8.26
CA GLU A 35 4.77 -9.77 8.56
C GLU A 35 5.57 -11.01 8.15
N LYS A 36 5.05 -12.22 8.41
CA LYS A 36 5.70 -13.46 7.97
C LYS A 36 5.81 -13.56 6.45
N VAL A 37 4.73 -13.26 5.71
CA VAL A 37 4.73 -13.31 4.24
C VAL A 37 5.71 -12.28 3.68
N CYS A 38 5.72 -11.05 4.19
CA CYS A 38 6.61 -9.98 3.72
C CYS A 38 8.09 -10.26 4.01
N HIS A 39 8.41 -11.13 4.96
CA HIS A 39 9.76 -11.60 5.25
C HIS A 39 10.08 -12.99 4.68
N ASP A 40 9.11 -13.66 4.06
CA ASP A 40 9.34 -14.98 3.47
C ASP A 40 10.19 -14.85 2.20
N LYS A 41 11.29 -15.59 2.15
CA LYS A 41 12.22 -15.50 1.02
C LYS A 41 11.57 -15.92 -0.29
N GLY A 42 10.77 -16.99 -0.29
CA GLY A 42 10.09 -17.47 -1.50
C GLY A 42 9.10 -16.45 -2.05
N TRP A 43 8.37 -15.79 -1.14
CA TRP A 43 7.49 -14.68 -1.48
C TRP A 43 8.26 -13.49 -2.06
N ILE A 44 9.31 -13.01 -1.37
CA ILE A 44 10.15 -11.89 -1.84
C ILE A 44 10.73 -12.20 -3.22
N ASP A 45 11.34 -13.38 -3.41
CA ASP A 45 11.91 -13.80 -4.69
C ASP A 45 10.86 -13.81 -5.81
N THR A 46 9.61 -14.14 -5.48
CA THR A 46 8.49 -14.20 -6.43
C THR A 46 8.02 -12.80 -6.82
N ILE A 47 7.73 -11.94 -5.85
CA ILE A 47 7.19 -10.59 -6.12
C ILE A 47 8.23 -9.70 -6.83
N VAL A 48 9.52 -9.83 -6.48
CA VAL A 48 10.60 -9.10 -7.16
C VAL A 48 10.71 -9.51 -8.63
N LYS A 49 10.54 -10.79 -8.96
CA LYS A 49 10.49 -11.25 -10.36
C LYS A 49 9.29 -10.70 -11.13
N LEU A 50 8.21 -10.38 -10.42
CA LEU A 50 7.01 -9.75 -10.99
C LEU A 50 7.11 -8.21 -11.04
N GLY A 51 8.24 -7.63 -10.61
CA GLY A 51 8.48 -6.18 -10.61
C GLY A 51 7.94 -5.43 -9.40
N ASP A 52 7.45 -6.14 -8.39
CA ASP A 52 7.03 -5.54 -7.12
C ASP A 52 8.23 -5.29 -6.20
N LEU A 53 8.05 -4.37 -5.26
CA LEU A 53 9.02 -4.07 -4.21
C LEU A 53 8.58 -4.69 -2.88
N PRO A 54 9.49 -5.35 -2.14
CA PRO A 54 9.17 -5.87 -0.82
C PRO A 54 8.94 -4.72 0.17
N GLY A 55 7.92 -4.85 1.00
CA GLY A 55 7.58 -3.87 2.01
C GLY A 55 6.51 -4.39 2.96
N PHE A 56 6.52 -3.89 4.19
CA PHE A 56 5.51 -4.17 5.19
C PHE A 56 5.18 -2.89 5.96
N LEU A 57 3.89 -2.64 6.15
CA LEU A 57 3.37 -1.61 7.03
C LEU A 57 2.47 -2.27 8.06
N GLY A 58 2.69 -1.95 9.33
CA GLY A 58 1.81 -2.37 10.42
C GLY A 58 0.42 -1.69 10.30
N PRO A 59 -0.56 -2.10 11.13
CA PRO A 59 -1.94 -1.62 11.00
C PRO A 59 -2.08 -0.10 11.09
N LYS A 60 -1.29 0.56 11.95
CA LYS A 60 -1.34 2.02 12.10
C LYS A 60 -0.70 2.71 10.90
N GLU A 61 0.51 2.30 10.54
CA GLU A 61 1.28 2.86 9.43
C GLU A 61 0.53 2.68 8.12
N PHE A 62 -0.09 1.51 7.92
CA PHE A 62 -0.89 1.22 6.73
C PHE A 62 -2.15 2.08 6.67
N LYS A 63 -2.83 2.31 7.80
CA LYS A 63 -3.98 3.22 7.86
C LYS A 63 -3.58 4.65 7.49
N ASP A 64 -2.47 5.14 8.04
CA ASP A 64 -1.95 6.48 7.76
C ASP A 64 -1.55 6.61 6.28
N PHE A 65 -0.90 5.58 5.73
CA PHE A 65 -0.53 5.51 4.32
C PHE A 65 -1.76 5.56 3.39
N VAL A 66 -2.78 4.70 3.61
CA VAL A 66 -4.00 4.70 2.77
C VAL A 66 -4.72 6.05 2.82
N ALA A 67 -4.74 6.71 3.99
CA ALA A 67 -5.29 8.05 4.11
C ALA A 67 -4.49 9.08 3.28
N SER A 68 -3.16 9.01 3.27
CA SER A 68 -2.31 9.86 2.42
C SER A 68 -2.59 9.63 0.94
N GLN A 69 -2.58 8.37 0.50
CA GLN A 69 -2.84 8.01 -0.90
C GLN A 69 -4.23 8.51 -1.35
N TYR A 70 -5.25 8.40 -0.51
CA TYR A 70 -6.57 8.93 -0.81
C TYR A 70 -6.56 10.45 -0.96
N ASN A 71 -5.91 11.17 -0.04
CA ASN A 71 -5.85 12.63 -0.07
C ASN A 71 -5.07 13.15 -1.28
N GLU A 72 -3.95 12.52 -1.61
CA GLU A 72 -3.14 12.85 -2.78
C GLU A 72 -3.91 12.60 -4.08
N ALA A 73 -4.52 11.41 -4.21
CA ALA A 73 -5.35 11.08 -5.37
C ALA A 73 -6.56 12.02 -5.50
N LYS A 74 -7.19 12.39 -4.38
CA LYS A 74 -8.28 13.37 -4.36
C LYS A 74 -7.81 14.73 -4.86
N LYS A 75 -6.72 15.26 -4.32
CA LYS A 75 -6.15 16.56 -4.73
C LYS A 75 -5.80 16.57 -6.21
N LEU A 76 -5.21 15.49 -6.71
CA LEU A 76 -4.91 15.33 -8.13
C LEU A 76 -6.19 15.32 -8.99
N ALA A 77 -7.20 14.54 -8.59
CA ALA A 77 -8.47 14.46 -9.32
C ALA A 77 -9.21 15.81 -9.37
N GLU A 78 -9.15 16.60 -8.31
CA GLU A 78 -9.68 17.98 -8.25
C GLU A 78 -8.90 18.91 -9.18
N THR A 79 -7.57 18.83 -9.17
CA THR A 79 -6.69 19.65 -10.03
C THR A 79 -6.90 19.36 -11.51
N LEU A 80 -7.13 18.09 -11.86
CA LEU A 80 -7.39 17.66 -13.23
C LEU A 80 -8.86 17.82 -13.67
N GLY A 81 -9.76 18.27 -12.77
CA GLY A 81 -11.18 18.46 -13.06
C GLY A 81 -11.97 17.16 -13.28
N ILE A 82 -11.43 16.01 -12.86
CA ILE A 82 -12.06 14.69 -13.00
C ILE A 82 -13.02 14.41 -11.82
N ARG A 83 -12.89 15.17 -10.74
CA ARG A 83 -13.79 15.17 -9.58
C ARG A 83 -14.30 16.59 -9.32
N LYS A 84 -15.61 16.73 -9.12
CA LYS A 84 -16.25 17.96 -8.62
C LYS A 84 -16.28 17.99 -7.11
#